data_AF-A0A9D9EKX6-F1
#
_entry.id   AF-A0A9D9EKX6-F1
#
_cell.length_a   1.000
_cell.length_b   1.000
_cell.length_c   1.000
_cell.angle_alpha   90.00
_cell.angle_beta   90.00
_cell.angle_gamma   90.00
#
_symmetry.space_group_name_H-M   'P 1'
#
loop_
_entity.id
_entity.type
_entity.pdbx_description
1 polymer ?
#
loop_
_entity_poly.entity_id
_entity_poly.type
_entity_poly.pdbx_seq_one_letter_code
_entity_poly.pdbx_strand_id
1 'polypeptide(L)'
;MKRIIGLIALVLGMAACTGNTGTPSENDFIRVSGKDLVATDGSKFFIKGTNLGCWLNPEGYMFGFGRASSARLINTMFCELVGPDRTAEFWKRFKDNYVTRADIDFIASCGANTIRIPFNYRLFTDEDYMGLTSGQDGFERIDSAVVWCREAGLKVILDMHDAPGGQTGDNIDDSYGYPWLFESTASQELFYDIWVRIASHYKDETAILGYELMNEPVAPYFENMDDLNSRFLPVCREAVARIRQVDTNHIIILGAPQWNTNFKPVTDWQFDDKMMLTCHRYGGEAGEEGIREYIEFRDSTGLPMYMGEIGHNTYEWQETYSRVMQENNIGYTFWPYKKRDIECMRAFDVPEGWDELVVRFAESDRKDFAAIRAARPDQEAAWKAMCEFTENIRFEKCHTLDDYVDSMLLP
;
A
#
# COMPACT_ATOMS: atom_id res chain seq x y z
N MET A 1 -59.16 13.10 -36.09
CA MET A 1 -57.82 12.50 -35.85
C MET A 1 -57.34 12.85 -34.45
N LYS A 2 -57.51 11.97 -33.46
CA LYS A 2 -56.76 12.01 -32.20
C LYS A 2 -56.44 10.58 -31.81
N ARG A 3 -55.13 10.31 -31.70
CA ARG A 3 -54.52 9.00 -31.57
C ARG A 3 -54.71 8.45 -30.15
N ILE A 4 -55.02 7.16 -30.08
CA ILE A 4 -54.92 6.33 -28.89
C ILE A 4 -53.43 6.10 -28.64
N ILE A 5 -52.92 6.51 -27.47
CA ILE A 5 -51.59 6.15 -26.99
C ILE A 5 -51.81 5.19 -25.82
N GLY A 6 -51.49 3.92 -26.03
CA GLY A 6 -51.46 2.90 -24.98
C GLY A 6 -50.24 3.10 -24.09
N LEU A 7 -50.48 3.14 -22.78
CA LEU A 7 -49.44 3.15 -21.76
C LEU A 7 -48.95 1.71 -21.56
N ILE A 8 -47.75 1.39 -22.03
CA ILE A 8 -47.05 0.15 -21.64
C ILE A 8 -46.33 0.45 -20.34
N ALA A 9 -46.84 -0.10 -19.24
CA ALA A 9 -46.14 -0.10 -17.96
C ALA A 9 -44.99 -1.13 -18.03
N LEU A 10 -43.76 -0.64 -18.13
CA LEU A 10 -42.56 -1.47 -18.03
C LEU A 10 -42.33 -1.78 -16.54
N VAL A 11 -42.72 -2.98 -16.11
CA VAL A 11 -42.36 -3.50 -14.78
C VAL A 11 -40.90 -3.93 -14.86
N LEU A 12 -39.98 -3.07 -14.41
CA LEU A 12 -38.62 -3.49 -14.08
C LEU A 12 -38.68 -4.36 -12.83
N GLY A 13 -38.54 -5.67 -13.02
CA GLY A 13 -38.25 -6.59 -11.92
C GLY A 13 -36.83 -6.29 -11.42
N MET A 14 -36.72 -5.66 -10.26
CA MET A 14 -35.49 -5.75 -9.47
C MET A 14 -35.36 -7.20 -9.01
N ALA A 15 -34.48 -7.95 -9.67
CA ALA A 15 -33.94 -9.17 -9.08
C ALA A 15 -33.07 -8.72 -7.90
N ALA A 16 -33.64 -8.77 -6.69
CA ALA A 16 -32.86 -8.71 -5.48
C ALA A 16 -31.94 -9.93 -5.47
N CYS A 17 -30.66 -9.73 -5.75
CA CYS A 17 -29.64 -10.70 -5.41
C CYS A 17 -29.67 -10.85 -3.89
N THR A 18 -30.34 -11.89 -3.40
CA THR A 18 -30.24 -12.33 -2.02
C THR A 18 -28.81 -12.83 -1.83
N GLY A 19 -27.90 -11.91 -1.53
CA GLY A 19 -26.56 -12.24 -1.05
C GLY A 19 -26.72 -13.09 0.21
N ASN A 20 -26.05 -14.24 0.22
CA ASN A 20 -26.06 -15.19 1.32
C ASN A 20 -25.60 -14.47 2.60
N THR A 21 -26.52 -14.22 3.54
CA THR A 21 -26.25 -13.48 4.79
C THR A 21 -25.64 -14.38 5.88
N GLY A 22 -24.89 -15.40 5.50
CA GLY A 22 -24.17 -16.27 6.43
C GLY A 22 -22.76 -15.76 6.67
N THR A 23 -22.26 -15.87 7.91
CA THR A 23 -20.82 -15.75 8.19
C THR A 23 -20.05 -16.71 7.26
N PRO A 24 -19.00 -16.25 6.56
CA PRO A 24 -18.21 -17.13 5.71
C PRO A 24 -17.62 -18.29 6.51
N SER A 25 -17.47 -19.42 5.85
CA SER A 25 -16.71 -20.55 6.37
C SER A 25 -15.23 -20.37 6.07
N GLU A 26 -14.37 -21.11 6.79
CA GLU A 26 -12.92 -21.11 6.53
C GLU A 26 -12.58 -21.50 5.07
N ASN A 27 -13.42 -22.30 4.41
CA ASN A 27 -13.23 -22.71 3.02
C ASN A 27 -13.53 -21.59 2.00
N ASP A 28 -14.09 -20.47 2.43
CA ASP A 28 -14.34 -19.29 1.58
C ASP A 28 -13.12 -18.37 1.47
N PHE A 29 -12.03 -18.69 2.18
CA PHE A 29 -10.76 -17.95 2.17
C PHE A 29 -9.68 -18.68 1.37
N ILE A 30 -8.71 -17.92 0.85
CA ILE A 30 -7.47 -18.49 0.32
C ILE A 30 -6.66 -19.02 1.51
N ARG A 31 -6.14 -20.23 1.37
CA ARG A 31 -5.44 -20.93 2.46
C ARG A 31 -3.96 -21.16 2.15
N VAL A 32 -3.15 -21.20 3.19
CA VAL A 32 -1.76 -21.64 3.13
C VAL A 32 -1.71 -23.17 3.08
N SER A 33 -0.91 -23.73 2.18
CA SER A 33 -0.67 -25.17 2.07
C SER A 33 0.79 -25.42 1.70
N GLY A 34 1.64 -25.54 2.72
CA GLY A 34 3.09 -25.54 2.52
C GLY A 34 3.51 -24.25 1.84
N LYS A 35 4.26 -24.36 0.73
CA LYS A 35 4.77 -23.22 -0.03
C LYS A 35 3.74 -22.55 -0.95
N ASP A 36 2.52 -23.06 -0.96
CA ASP A 36 1.48 -22.65 -1.89
C ASP A 36 0.37 -21.89 -1.19
N LEU A 37 -0.20 -20.91 -1.91
CA LEU A 37 -1.54 -20.42 -1.63
C LEU A 37 -2.53 -21.24 -2.45
N VAL A 38 -3.65 -21.61 -1.84
CA VAL A 38 -4.69 -22.43 -2.48
C VAL A 38 -6.01 -21.66 -2.46
N ALA A 39 -6.57 -21.45 -3.64
CA ALA A 39 -7.87 -20.80 -3.82
C ALA A 39 -9.03 -21.68 -3.33
N THR A 40 -10.23 -21.09 -3.26
CA THR A 40 -11.45 -21.74 -2.75
C THR A 40 -11.93 -22.90 -3.62
N ASP A 41 -11.54 -22.93 -4.90
CA ASP A 41 -11.79 -24.04 -5.82
C ASP A 41 -10.72 -25.16 -5.75
N GLY A 42 -9.72 -25.01 -4.88
CA GLY A 42 -8.60 -25.93 -4.71
C GLY A 42 -7.46 -25.74 -5.71
N SER A 43 -7.57 -24.79 -6.64
CA SER A 43 -6.47 -24.42 -7.54
C SER A 43 -5.39 -23.64 -6.79
N LYS A 44 -4.19 -23.59 -7.37
CA LYS A 44 -3.11 -22.77 -6.84
C LYS A 44 -3.40 -21.29 -7.09
N PHE A 45 -3.36 -20.49 -6.03
CA PHE A 45 -3.42 -19.04 -6.14
C PHE A 45 -2.00 -18.48 -6.24
N PHE A 46 -1.75 -17.68 -7.26
CA PHE A 46 -0.44 -17.07 -7.48
C PHE A 46 -0.61 -15.56 -7.56
N ILE A 47 -0.06 -14.82 -6.59
CA ILE A 47 -0.22 -13.37 -6.49
C ILE A 47 0.42 -12.70 -7.73
N LYS A 48 -0.37 -11.93 -8.47
CA LYS A 48 0.09 -11.03 -9.54
C LYS A 48 -0.68 -9.73 -9.45
N GLY A 49 0.03 -8.63 -9.23
CA GLY A 49 -0.66 -7.37 -8.98
C GLY A 49 0.22 -6.13 -8.90
N THR A 50 -0.30 -5.14 -8.20
CA THR A 50 0.34 -3.85 -7.99
C THR A 50 0.02 -3.29 -6.60
N ASN A 51 0.75 -2.25 -6.23
CA ASN A 51 0.60 -1.52 -4.99
C ASN A 51 -0.10 -0.18 -5.21
N LEU A 52 -1.08 0.15 -4.37
CA LEU A 52 -1.68 1.49 -4.32
C LEU A 52 -0.81 2.49 -3.54
N GLY A 53 0.50 2.51 -3.86
CA GLY A 53 1.47 3.43 -3.27
C GLY A 53 1.08 4.89 -3.48
N CYS A 54 1.52 5.76 -2.56
CA CYS A 54 1.21 7.19 -2.51
C CYS A 54 -0.23 7.57 -2.15
N TRP A 55 -1.20 6.64 -2.15
CA TRP A 55 -2.60 6.98 -1.89
C TRP A 55 -2.90 7.25 -0.41
N LEU A 56 -2.76 6.21 0.42
CA LEU A 56 -2.99 6.24 1.88
C LEU A 56 -1.67 6.25 2.67
N ASN A 57 -0.56 6.34 1.96
CA ASN A 57 0.77 6.66 2.46
C ASN A 57 1.52 7.48 1.38
N PRO A 58 1.54 8.82 1.45
CA PRO A 58 2.23 9.65 0.46
C PRO A 58 3.74 9.70 0.69
N GLU A 59 4.51 9.46 -0.36
CA GLU A 59 5.99 9.53 -0.37
C GLU A 59 6.50 10.67 -1.24
N GLY A 60 7.53 11.37 -0.76
CA GLY A 60 8.00 12.61 -1.35
C GLY A 60 8.43 12.48 -2.80
N TYR A 61 9.16 11.42 -3.13
CA TYR A 61 9.72 11.25 -4.47
C TYR A 61 8.62 11.14 -5.54
N MET A 62 7.44 10.61 -5.19
CA MET A 62 6.30 10.52 -6.11
C MET A 62 5.64 11.87 -6.40
N PHE A 63 5.92 12.89 -5.58
CA PHE A 63 5.59 14.28 -5.84
C PHE A 63 6.75 15.06 -6.48
N GLY A 64 7.95 14.47 -6.55
CA GLY A 64 9.20 15.12 -6.97
C GLY A 64 9.98 15.78 -5.83
N PHE A 65 9.68 15.46 -4.58
CA PHE A 65 10.35 16.00 -3.40
C PHE A 65 11.47 15.08 -2.94
N GLY A 66 12.66 15.65 -2.70
CA GLY A 66 13.78 14.96 -2.05
C GLY A 66 13.83 15.22 -0.56
N ARG A 67 13.57 16.46 -0.12
CA ARG A 67 13.66 16.84 1.31
C ARG A 67 12.39 16.55 2.11
N ALA A 68 11.22 16.64 1.47
CA ALA A 68 9.94 16.32 2.09
C ALA A 68 9.57 14.88 1.74
N SER A 69 10.29 13.91 2.31
CA SER A 69 10.26 12.50 1.89
C SER A 69 9.08 11.69 2.45
N SER A 70 8.56 12.04 3.62
CA SER A 70 7.49 11.30 4.31
C SER A 70 6.19 12.11 4.46
N ALA A 71 5.08 11.45 4.76
CA ALA A 71 3.76 12.07 4.91
C ALA A 71 3.76 13.30 5.83
N ARG A 72 4.39 13.23 7.01
CA ARG A 72 4.50 14.35 7.95
C ARG A 72 5.32 15.51 7.36
N LEU A 73 6.43 15.22 6.69
CA LEU A 73 7.28 16.24 6.09
C LEU A 73 6.60 16.93 4.90
N ILE A 74 5.85 16.18 4.09
CA ILE A 74 5.03 16.71 3.00
C ILE A 74 3.93 17.61 3.57
N ASN A 75 3.19 17.14 4.58
CA ASN A 75 2.14 17.92 5.22
C ASN A 75 2.68 19.23 5.83
N THR A 76 3.80 19.15 6.53
CA THR A 76 4.49 20.33 7.10
C THR A 76 4.86 21.32 5.98
N MET A 77 5.46 20.82 4.91
CA MET A 77 5.86 21.63 3.76
C MET A 77 4.66 22.32 3.10
N PHE A 78 3.55 21.61 2.87
CA PHE A 78 2.34 22.21 2.31
C PHE A 78 1.73 23.26 3.25
N CYS A 79 1.68 23.00 4.57
CA CYS A 79 1.23 23.99 5.55
C CYS A 79 2.10 25.25 5.55
N GLU A 80 3.42 25.13 5.39
CA GLU A 80 4.34 26.27 5.27
C GLU A 80 4.15 27.04 3.95
N LEU A 81 3.71 26.36 2.89
CA LEU A 81 3.50 26.91 1.55
C LEU A 81 2.15 27.64 1.42
N VAL A 82 1.03 26.95 1.69
CA VAL A 82 -0.34 27.42 1.43
C VAL A 82 -1.21 27.57 2.69
N GLY A 83 -0.71 27.16 3.86
CA GLY A 83 -1.45 27.20 5.12
C GLY A 83 -2.31 25.95 5.35
N PRO A 84 -2.74 25.71 6.60
CA PRO A 84 -3.36 24.44 7.02
C PRO A 84 -4.70 24.15 6.33
N ASP A 85 -5.56 25.16 6.13
CA ASP A 85 -6.88 24.95 5.53
C ASP A 85 -6.79 24.48 4.07
N ARG A 86 -5.88 25.07 3.29
CA ARG A 86 -5.61 24.68 1.90
C ARG A 86 -4.92 23.33 1.82
N THR A 87 -4.01 23.04 2.74
CA THR A 87 -3.39 21.70 2.84
C THR A 87 -4.43 20.62 3.13
N ALA A 88 -5.36 20.88 4.06
CA ALA A 88 -6.45 19.95 4.35
C ALA A 88 -7.36 19.74 3.14
N GLU A 89 -7.69 20.81 2.42
CA GLU A 89 -8.44 20.73 1.17
C GLU A 89 -7.70 19.93 0.08
N PHE A 90 -6.40 20.15 -0.08
CA PHE A 90 -5.55 19.38 -0.99
C PHE A 90 -5.61 17.89 -0.66
N TRP A 91 -5.40 17.53 0.61
CA TRP A 91 -5.40 16.12 1.01
C TRP A 91 -6.75 15.46 0.83
N LYS A 92 -7.84 16.16 1.13
CA LYS A 92 -9.18 15.64 0.84
C LYS A 92 -9.33 15.33 -0.65
N ARG A 93 -9.05 16.31 -1.53
CA ARG A 93 -9.14 16.14 -2.99
C ARG A 93 -8.20 15.05 -3.49
N PHE A 94 -6.99 14.98 -2.96
CA PHE A 94 -6.00 13.98 -3.30
C PHE A 94 -6.52 12.58 -2.98
N LYS A 95 -6.93 12.32 -1.73
CA LYS A 95 -7.44 11.00 -1.34
C LYS A 95 -8.70 10.60 -2.12
N ASP A 96 -9.56 11.57 -2.47
CA ASP A 96 -10.81 11.33 -3.22
C ASP A 96 -10.56 11.05 -4.72
N ASN A 97 -9.49 11.59 -5.31
CA ASN A 97 -9.19 11.49 -6.74
C ASN A 97 -8.08 10.49 -7.09
N TYR A 98 -7.18 10.15 -6.16
CA TYR A 98 -5.99 9.34 -6.45
C TYR A 98 -6.33 7.85 -6.65
N VAL A 99 -7.29 7.29 -5.93
CA VAL A 99 -7.80 5.93 -6.23
C VAL A 99 -9.31 5.97 -6.22
N THR A 100 -9.88 5.54 -7.33
CA THR A 100 -11.33 5.43 -7.53
C THR A 100 -11.66 4.01 -8.01
N ARG A 101 -12.96 3.70 -8.09
CA ARG A 101 -13.41 2.44 -8.72
C ARG A 101 -12.83 2.24 -10.12
N ALA A 102 -12.72 3.30 -10.92
CA ALA A 102 -12.19 3.19 -12.29
C ALA A 102 -10.72 2.73 -12.31
N ASP A 103 -9.93 3.12 -11.31
CA ASP A 103 -8.56 2.63 -11.14
C ASP A 103 -8.54 1.12 -10.83
N ILE A 104 -9.43 0.65 -9.93
CA ILE A 104 -9.55 -0.77 -9.58
C ILE A 104 -10.02 -1.61 -10.76
N ASP A 105 -11.05 -1.15 -11.49
CA ASP A 105 -11.57 -1.81 -12.68
C ASP A 105 -10.48 -1.90 -13.77
N PHE A 106 -9.65 -0.86 -13.92
CA PHE A 106 -8.52 -0.88 -14.84
C PHE A 106 -7.46 -1.92 -14.44
N ILE A 107 -7.04 -1.94 -13.16
CA ILE A 107 -6.06 -2.92 -12.65
C ILE A 107 -6.55 -4.35 -12.91
N ALA A 108 -7.82 -4.63 -12.63
CA ALA A 108 -8.44 -5.92 -12.93
C ALA A 108 -8.47 -6.22 -14.43
N SER A 109 -8.78 -5.22 -15.27
CA SER A 109 -8.82 -5.39 -16.73
C SER A 109 -7.45 -5.72 -17.35
N CYS A 110 -6.35 -5.36 -16.68
CA CYS A 110 -5.00 -5.75 -17.05
C CYS A 110 -4.64 -7.20 -16.65
N GLY A 111 -5.54 -7.93 -15.99
CA GLY A 111 -5.33 -9.32 -15.57
C GLY A 111 -4.78 -9.49 -14.16
N ALA A 112 -4.55 -8.41 -13.41
CA ALA A 112 -4.14 -8.52 -12.00
C ALA A 112 -5.18 -9.28 -11.19
N ASN A 113 -4.72 -10.00 -10.17
CA ASN A 113 -5.60 -10.73 -9.23
C ASN A 113 -5.47 -10.24 -7.78
N THR A 114 -4.48 -9.40 -7.49
CA THR A 114 -4.19 -8.92 -6.14
C THR A 114 -3.83 -7.44 -6.16
N ILE A 115 -4.25 -6.70 -5.14
CA ILE A 115 -3.82 -5.33 -4.85
C ILE A 115 -3.26 -5.29 -3.44
N ARG A 116 -2.06 -4.73 -3.26
CA ARG A 116 -1.52 -4.36 -1.95
C ARG A 116 -1.86 -2.90 -1.68
N ILE A 117 -2.41 -2.61 -0.49
CA ILE A 117 -2.80 -1.28 -0.05
C ILE A 117 -1.89 -0.88 1.12
N PRO A 118 -0.81 -0.14 0.83
CA PRO A 118 0.01 0.54 1.83
C PRO A 118 -0.82 1.61 2.54
N PHE A 119 -0.80 1.62 3.86
CA PHE A 119 -1.48 2.64 4.66
C PHE A 119 -0.65 3.07 5.87
N ASN A 120 -0.85 4.32 6.29
CA ASN A 120 -0.28 4.85 7.51
C ASN A 120 -1.19 4.59 8.73
N TYR A 121 -0.63 4.16 9.86
CA TYR A 121 -1.41 3.86 11.08
C TYR A 121 -2.29 5.03 11.55
N ARG A 122 -1.90 6.28 11.29
CA ARG A 122 -2.66 7.46 11.74
C ARG A 122 -4.05 7.56 11.12
N LEU A 123 -4.33 6.83 10.04
CA LEU A 123 -5.68 6.68 9.49
C LEU A 123 -6.69 6.04 10.47
N PHE A 124 -6.20 5.48 11.57
CA PHE A 124 -7.03 4.82 12.58
C PHE A 124 -6.90 5.48 13.97
N THR A 125 -6.27 6.65 14.08
CA THR A 125 -6.08 7.37 15.34
C THR A 125 -6.74 8.75 15.30
N ASP A 126 -6.56 9.55 16.36
CA ASP A 126 -6.92 10.97 16.38
C ASP A 126 -5.68 11.87 16.20
N GLU A 127 -4.62 11.36 15.57
CA GLU A 127 -3.46 12.18 15.18
C GLU A 127 -3.75 12.97 13.89
N ASP A 128 -3.06 14.09 13.70
CA ASP A 128 -3.12 14.82 12.43
C ASP A 128 -2.55 13.97 11.28
N TYR A 129 -3.38 13.72 10.29
CA TYR A 129 -3.00 12.97 9.11
C TYR A 129 -3.84 13.38 7.89
N MET A 130 -3.16 13.76 6.81
CA MET A 130 -3.76 14.09 5.52
C MET A 130 -5.05 14.95 5.63
N GLY A 131 -4.97 16.03 6.41
CA GLY A 131 -6.03 17.04 6.52
C GLY A 131 -7.11 16.77 7.59
N LEU A 132 -7.01 15.68 8.34
CA LEU A 132 -7.91 15.34 9.45
C LEU A 132 -7.12 15.21 10.76
N THR A 133 -7.67 15.75 11.84
CA THR A 133 -7.06 15.71 13.19
C THR A 133 -7.87 14.87 14.19
N SER A 134 -8.99 14.29 13.75
CA SER A 134 -9.87 13.40 14.53
C SER A 134 -10.92 12.81 13.60
N GLY A 135 -11.48 11.65 13.94
CA GLY A 135 -12.52 11.04 13.10
C GLY A 135 -12.00 10.73 11.70
N GLN A 136 -10.83 10.09 11.66
CA GLN A 136 -10.15 9.69 10.43
C GLN A 136 -11.04 8.81 9.54
N ASP A 137 -10.77 8.86 8.24
CA ASP A 137 -11.55 8.18 7.20
C ASP A 137 -10.91 6.85 6.73
N GLY A 138 -9.98 6.28 7.51
CA GLY A 138 -9.23 5.07 7.16
C GLY A 138 -10.13 3.87 6.81
N PHE A 139 -11.09 3.55 7.67
CA PHE A 139 -12.04 2.47 7.42
C PHE A 139 -12.92 2.76 6.19
N GLU A 140 -13.49 3.96 6.08
CA GLU A 140 -14.36 4.32 4.95
C GLU A 140 -13.66 4.18 3.59
N ARG A 141 -12.38 4.59 3.52
CA ARG A 141 -11.59 4.52 2.28
C ARG A 141 -11.23 3.09 1.92
N ILE A 142 -10.76 2.30 2.89
CA ILE A 142 -10.40 0.91 2.64
C ILE A 142 -11.66 0.08 2.36
N ASP A 143 -12.76 0.29 3.07
CA ASP A 143 -14.06 -0.35 2.80
C ASP A 143 -14.50 -0.13 1.35
N SER A 144 -14.40 1.11 0.87
CA SER A 144 -14.72 1.44 -0.52
C SER A 144 -13.83 0.66 -1.50
N ALA A 145 -12.51 0.65 -1.29
CA ALA A 145 -11.58 -0.10 -2.13
C ALA A 145 -11.82 -1.61 -2.09
N VAL A 146 -12.09 -2.18 -0.91
CA VAL A 146 -12.37 -3.60 -0.72
C VAL A 146 -13.66 -4.01 -1.43
N VAL A 147 -14.71 -3.18 -1.37
CA VAL A 147 -15.94 -3.42 -2.15
C VAL A 147 -15.65 -3.44 -3.65
N TRP A 148 -14.84 -2.50 -4.16
CA TRP A 148 -14.48 -2.45 -5.58
C TRP A 148 -13.66 -3.67 -5.98
N CYS A 149 -12.64 -4.02 -5.20
CA CYS A 149 -11.80 -5.20 -5.44
C CYS A 149 -12.62 -6.49 -5.45
N ARG A 150 -13.52 -6.66 -4.48
CA ARG A 150 -14.41 -7.84 -4.40
C ARG A 150 -15.27 -7.99 -5.65
N GLU A 151 -15.87 -6.91 -6.12
CA GLU A 151 -16.70 -6.91 -7.33
C GLU A 151 -15.89 -7.15 -8.61
N ALA A 152 -14.62 -6.73 -8.63
CA ALA A 152 -13.68 -6.96 -9.72
C ALA A 152 -12.97 -8.33 -9.66
N GLY A 153 -13.19 -9.12 -8.60
CA GLY A 153 -12.52 -10.41 -8.40
C GLY A 153 -11.07 -10.31 -7.92
N LEU A 154 -10.65 -9.15 -7.44
CA LEU A 154 -9.32 -8.88 -6.88
C LEU A 154 -9.27 -9.23 -5.40
N LYS A 155 -8.12 -9.76 -4.97
CA LYS A 155 -7.77 -9.93 -3.56
C LYS A 155 -6.98 -8.74 -3.04
N VAL A 156 -7.08 -8.48 -1.73
CA VAL A 156 -6.49 -7.29 -1.10
C VAL A 156 -5.51 -7.68 0.00
N ILE A 157 -4.29 -7.16 -0.05
CA ILE A 157 -3.34 -7.21 1.06
C ILE A 157 -3.37 -5.83 1.74
N LEU A 158 -3.62 -5.81 3.05
CA LEU A 158 -3.51 -4.60 3.85
C LEU A 158 -2.12 -4.53 4.46
N ASP A 159 -1.37 -3.50 4.13
CA ASP A 159 0.01 -3.30 4.58
C ASP A 159 0.12 -2.05 5.47
N MET A 160 0.45 -2.26 6.74
CA MET A 160 0.78 -1.14 7.63
C MET A 160 2.16 -0.60 7.28
N HIS A 161 2.17 0.27 6.29
CA HIS A 161 3.38 0.81 5.69
C HIS A 161 4.11 1.79 6.60
N ASP A 162 3.36 2.46 7.49
CA ASP A 162 3.91 3.21 8.61
C ASP A 162 3.30 2.70 9.90
N ALA A 163 4.13 2.16 10.78
CA ALA A 163 3.72 1.76 12.11
C ALA A 163 3.89 2.89 13.13
N PRO A 164 3.16 2.86 14.27
CA PRO A 164 3.38 3.78 15.37
C PRO A 164 4.85 3.84 15.80
N GLY A 165 5.38 5.06 15.95
CA GLY A 165 6.79 5.30 16.27
C GLY A 165 7.78 5.08 15.12
N GLY A 166 7.35 4.47 14.01
CA GLY A 166 8.22 4.09 12.89
C GLY A 166 8.87 2.73 13.09
N GLN A 167 8.84 1.91 12.05
CA GLN A 167 9.42 0.58 12.02
C GLN A 167 10.78 0.55 11.32
N THR A 168 11.07 1.48 10.42
CA THR A 168 12.31 1.50 9.64
C THR A 168 13.30 2.49 10.23
N GLY A 169 12.85 3.72 10.48
CA GLY A 169 13.73 4.82 10.88
C GLY A 169 14.40 5.55 9.71
N ASP A 170 13.86 5.47 8.50
CA ASP A 170 14.40 6.13 7.29
C ASP A 170 13.27 6.55 6.33
N ASN A 171 13.60 7.07 5.14
CA ASN A 171 12.72 7.77 4.21
C ASN A 171 11.50 7.00 3.66
N ILE A 172 11.41 5.71 3.96
CA ILE A 172 10.35 4.77 3.54
C ILE A 172 9.29 4.56 4.62
N ASP A 173 9.41 5.26 5.76
CA ASP A 173 8.37 5.39 6.76
C ASP A 173 8.19 6.86 7.22
N ASP A 174 7.20 7.11 8.07
CA ASP A 174 6.90 8.42 8.66
C ASP A 174 7.45 8.56 10.09
N SER A 175 8.59 7.91 10.36
CA SER A 175 9.28 7.95 11.64
C SER A 175 9.92 9.31 11.97
N TYR A 176 10.63 9.33 13.10
CA TYR A 176 11.48 10.44 13.51
C TYR A 176 12.98 10.15 13.25
N GLY A 177 13.28 9.35 12.22
CA GLY A 177 14.64 8.95 11.86
C GLY A 177 15.21 7.83 12.73
N TYR A 178 14.34 7.07 13.38
CA TYR A 178 14.70 5.92 14.21
C TYR A 178 13.48 4.99 14.38
N PRO A 179 13.68 3.65 14.42
CA PRO A 179 12.57 2.69 14.48
C PRO A 179 12.06 2.51 15.91
N TRP A 180 11.39 3.55 16.44
CA TRP A 180 10.93 3.57 17.84
C TRP A 180 9.90 2.50 18.18
N LEU A 181 9.25 1.88 17.18
CA LEU A 181 8.36 0.74 17.40
C LEU A 181 9.03 -0.36 18.23
N PHE A 182 10.33 -0.60 18.06
CA PHE A 182 11.04 -1.68 18.76
C PHE A 182 11.53 -1.31 20.18
N GLU A 183 11.29 -0.08 20.63
CA GLU A 183 11.69 0.36 21.98
C GLU A 183 10.53 0.92 22.80
N SER A 184 9.59 1.57 22.15
CA SER A 184 8.48 2.27 22.79
C SER A 184 7.31 1.33 23.02
N THR A 185 7.09 0.93 24.28
CA THR A 185 5.92 0.14 24.68
C THR A 185 4.61 0.82 24.26
N ALA A 186 4.52 2.15 24.37
CA ALA A 186 3.31 2.87 23.93
C ALA A 186 3.06 2.76 22.43
N SER A 187 4.13 2.75 21.61
CA SER A 187 4.01 2.56 20.16
C SER A 187 3.61 1.12 19.83
N GLN A 188 4.17 0.13 20.53
CA GLN A 188 3.79 -1.27 20.38
C GLN A 188 2.33 -1.52 20.74
N GLU A 189 1.86 -1.01 21.88
CA GLU A 189 0.46 -1.16 22.27
C GLU A 189 -0.49 -0.51 21.25
N LEU A 190 -0.16 0.69 20.75
CA LEU A 190 -0.95 1.32 19.70
C LEU A 190 -0.93 0.51 18.39
N PHE A 191 0.22 -0.05 18.03
CA PHE A 191 0.38 -0.92 16.85
C PHE A 191 -0.52 -2.14 16.94
N TYR A 192 -0.52 -2.81 18.09
CA TYR A 192 -1.37 -3.96 18.36
C TYR A 192 -2.85 -3.61 18.34
N ASP A 193 -3.24 -2.51 18.99
CA ASP A 193 -4.64 -2.08 19.09
C ASP A 193 -5.22 -1.73 17.71
N ILE A 194 -4.43 -1.09 16.85
CA ILE A 194 -4.84 -0.78 15.48
C ILE A 194 -5.03 -2.07 14.68
N TRP A 195 -4.08 -3.02 14.76
CA TRP A 195 -4.22 -4.31 14.08
C TRP A 195 -5.43 -5.11 14.56
N VAL A 196 -5.72 -5.13 15.85
CA VAL A 196 -6.94 -5.77 16.40
C VAL A 196 -8.20 -5.12 15.84
N ARG A 197 -8.23 -3.78 15.72
CA ARG A 197 -9.39 -3.06 15.15
C ARG A 197 -9.57 -3.39 13.66
N ILE A 198 -8.49 -3.39 12.89
CA ILE A 198 -8.51 -3.75 11.45
C ILE A 198 -8.99 -5.20 11.29
N ALA A 199 -8.36 -6.14 11.99
CA ALA A 199 -8.70 -7.55 11.91
C ALA A 199 -10.14 -7.83 12.36
N SER A 200 -10.60 -7.21 13.45
CA SER A 200 -11.99 -7.35 13.90
C SER A 200 -13.01 -6.82 12.88
N HIS A 201 -12.64 -5.79 12.12
CA HIS A 201 -13.51 -5.19 11.10
C HIS A 201 -13.58 -6.05 9.84
N TYR A 202 -12.44 -6.62 9.41
CA TYR A 202 -12.34 -7.39 8.16
C TYR A 202 -12.40 -8.92 8.29
N LYS A 203 -12.50 -9.49 9.50
CA LYS A 203 -12.46 -10.96 9.75
C LYS A 203 -13.38 -11.83 8.87
N ASP A 204 -14.48 -11.28 8.36
CA ASP A 204 -15.47 -11.97 7.53
C ASP A 204 -15.42 -11.52 6.05
N GLU A 205 -14.47 -10.65 5.67
CA GLU A 205 -14.35 -10.12 4.31
C GLU A 205 -13.36 -10.92 3.46
N THR A 206 -13.88 -11.93 2.77
CA THR A 206 -13.10 -12.87 1.93
C THR A 206 -12.30 -12.22 0.80
N ALA A 207 -12.56 -10.95 0.43
CA ALA A 207 -11.73 -10.21 -0.51
C ALA A 207 -10.36 -9.85 0.07
N ILE A 208 -10.23 -9.72 1.40
CA ILE A 208 -8.93 -9.61 2.04
C ILE A 208 -8.19 -10.95 1.92
N LEU A 209 -6.97 -10.90 1.41
CA LEU A 209 -6.04 -12.04 1.38
C LEU A 209 -5.31 -12.18 2.72
N GLY A 210 -4.83 -11.06 3.26
CA GLY A 210 -4.04 -11.08 4.47
C GLY A 210 -3.59 -9.71 4.95
N TYR A 211 -2.93 -9.73 6.10
CA TYR A 211 -2.42 -8.58 6.82
C TYR A 211 -0.89 -8.60 6.82
N GLU A 212 -0.27 -7.66 6.13
CA GLU A 212 1.17 -7.43 6.20
C GLU A 212 1.49 -6.51 7.37
N LEU A 213 2.09 -7.10 8.41
CA LEU A 213 2.17 -6.48 9.73
C LEU A 213 2.90 -5.14 9.72
N MET A 214 3.98 -5.04 8.95
CA MET A 214 4.75 -3.80 8.78
C MET A 214 5.67 -3.88 7.56
N ASN A 215 5.85 -2.73 6.91
CA ASN A 215 6.76 -2.58 5.79
C ASN A 215 8.22 -2.39 6.23
N GLU A 216 9.15 -3.16 5.66
CA GLU A 216 10.60 -2.88 5.68
C GLU A 216 11.22 -2.48 7.04
N PRO A 217 11.05 -3.28 8.11
CA PRO A 217 11.51 -2.92 9.44
C PRO A 217 13.05 -2.75 9.53
N VAL A 218 13.53 -1.87 10.40
CA VAL A 218 14.93 -1.62 10.74
C VAL A 218 15.86 -1.38 9.53
N ALA A 219 16.20 -0.12 9.25
CA ALA A 219 17.28 0.21 8.31
C ALA A 219 18.66 -0.29 8.79
N PRO A 220 19.64 -0.54 7.90
CA PRO A 220 20.93 -1.12 8.25
C PRO A 220 21.94 -0.12 8.84
N TYR A 221 21.51 1.14 9.07
CA TYR A 221 22.41 2.24 9.40
C TYR A 221 22.62 2.44 10.91
N PHE A 222 21.89 1.71 11.77
CA PHE A 222 21.91 1.92 13.22
C PHE A 222 23.03 1.12 13.90
N GLU A 223 23.76 1.78 14.81
CA GLU A 223 24.82 1.13 15.59
C GLU A 223 24.29 -0.04 16.45
N ASN A 224 23.04 0.04 16.92
CA ASN A 224 22.37 -1.01 17.69
C ASN A 224 21.45 -1.91 16.82
N MET A 225 21.70 -2.02 15.51
CA MET A 225 20.88 -2.83 14.59
C MET A 225 20.66 -4.26 15.06
N ASP A 226 21.66 -4.95 15.61
CA ASP A 226 21.51 -6.33 16.09
C ASP A 226 20.50 -6.44 17.25
N ASP A 227 20.49 -5.46 18.15
CA ASP A 227 19.50 -5.38 19.23
C ASP A 227 18.10 -5.09 18.67
N LEU A 228 17.96 -4.13 17.74
CA LEU A 228 16.68 -3.86 17.06
C LEU A 228 16.15 -5.11 16.32
N ASN A 229 17.02 -5.81 15.57
CA ASN A 229 16.68 -7.06 14.89
C ASN A 229 16.23 -8.15 15.88
N SER A 230 16.80 -8.21 17.08
CA SER A 230 16.38 -9.17 18.11
C SER A 230 14.97 -8.91 18.67
N ARG A 231 14.50 -7.66 18.59
CA ARG A 231 13.19 -7.22 19.09
C ARG A 231 12.08 -7.32 18.04
N PHE A 232 12.43 -7.45 16.76
CA PHE A 232 11.49 -7.56 15.65
C PHE A 232 10.49 -8.72 15.80
N LEU A 233 10.98 -9.96 15.97
CA LEU A 233 10.11 -11.13 16.08
C LEU A 233 9.20 -11.12 17.33
N PRO A 234 9.68 -10.74 18.53
CA PRO A 234 8.80 -10.55 19.68
C PRO A 234 7.61 -9.64 19.41
N VAL A 235 7.81 -8.50 18.73
CA VAL A 235 6.73 -7.57 18.36
C VAL A 235 5.76 -8.23 17.38
N CYS A 236 6.27 -8.90 16.35
CA CYS A 236 5.41 -9.58 15.37
C CYS A 236 4.57 -10.69 16.01
N ARG A 237 5.16 -11.49 16.89
CA ARG A 237 4.45 -12.56 17.61
C ARG A 237 3.30 -12.03 18.45
N GLU A 238 3.52 -10.94 19.19
CA GLU A 238 2.49 -10.34 20.03
C GLU A 238 1.35 -9.78 19.16
N ALA A 239 1.67 -9.13 18.03
CA ALA A 239 0.66 -8.67 17.08
C ALA A 239 -0.20 -9.82 16.55
N VAL A 240 0.43 -10.92 16.10
CA VAL A 240 -0.29 -12.12 15.64
C VAL A 240 -1.16 -12.70 16.75
N ALA A 241 -0.63 -12.88 17.95
CA ALA A 241 -1.38 -13.41 19.07
C ALA A 241 -2.64 -12.57 19.39
N ARG A 242 -2.56 -11.24 19.24
CA ARG A 242 -3.71 -10.34 19.46
C ARG A 242 -4.69 -10.33 18.29
N ILE A 243 -4.21 -10.31 17.05
CA ILE A 243 -5.06 -10.45 15.86
C ILE A 243 -5.89 -11.74 15.94
N ARG A 244 -5.26 -12.86 16.32
CA ARG A 244 -5.92 -14.16 16.44
C ARG A 244 -6.99 -14.25 17.52
N GLN A 245 -7.10 -13.26 18.42
CA GLN A 245 -8.22 -13.17 19.35
C GLN A 245 -9.53 -12.76 18.66
N VAL A 246 -9.44 -12.10 17.50
CA VAL A 246 -10.60 -11.54 16.79
C VAL A 246 -10.77 -12.08 15.36
N ASP A 247 -9.70 -12.57 14.75
CA ASP A 247 -9.70 -13.07 13.37
C ASP A 247 -8.80 -14.31 13.21
N THR A 248 -9.42 -15.45 12.92
CA THR A 248 -8.75 -16.74 12.68
C THR A 248 -8.70 -17.13 11.20
N ASN A 249 -9.18 -16.29 10.29
CA ASN A 249 -9.38 -16.62 8.87
C ASN A 249 -8.19 -16.16 8.01
N HIS A 250 -7.79 -14.90 8.16
CA HIS A 250 -6.86 -14.26 7.22
C HIS A 250 -5.39 -14.65 7.44
N ILE A 251 -4.63 -14.62 6.34
CA ILE A 251 -3.19 -14.86 6.35
C ILE A 251 -2.46 -13.70 7.04
N ILE A 252 -1.49 -13.99 7.91
CA ILE A 252 -0.53 -12.99 8.37
C ILE A 252 0.68 -13.02 7.46
N ILE A 253 1.07 -11.85 6.99
CA ILE A 253 2.21 -11.65 6.11
C ILE A 253 3.32 -10.97 6.89
N LEU A 254 4.50 -11.59 6.87
CA LEU A 254 5.68 -11.14 7.60
C LEU A 254 6.78 -10.70 6.64
N GLY A 255 7.09 -9.39 6.67
CA GLY A 255 8.29 -8.82 6.09
C GLY A 255 9.52 -9.09 6.95
N ALA A 256 10.71 -8.75 6.45
CA ALA A 256 11.96 -8.99 7.15
C ALA A 256 12.75 -7.69 7.35
N PRO A 257 13.64 -7.62 8.35
CA PRO A 257 14.45 -6.43 8.54
C PRO A 257 15.29 -6.05 7.31
N GLN A 258 15.70 -4.78 7.26
CA GLN A 258 16.50 -4.19 6.19
C GLN A 258 15.81 -4.32 4.82
N TRP A 259 14.79 -3.49 4.58
CA TRP A 259 14.05 -3.42 3.31
C TRP A 259 13.43 -4.74 2.84
N ASN A 260 12.89 -5.54 3.78
CA ASN A 260 12.36 -6.87 3.46
C ASN A 260 13.38 -7.77 2.73
N THR A 261 14.68 -7.58 2.98
CA THR A 261 15.75 -8.35 2.34
C THR A 261 16.53 -9.26 3.30
N ASN A 262 16.62 -8.93 4.59
CA ASN A 262 17.42 -9.71 5.53
C ASN A 262 16.55 -10.62 6.42
N PHE A 263 16.36 -11.86 5.99
CA PHE A 263 15.59 -12.87 6.73
C PHE A 263 16.33 -13.55 7.90
N LYS A 264 17.61 -13.26 8.13
CA LYS A 264 18.39 -13.86 9.24
C LYS A 264 17.74 -13.65 10.63
N PRO A 265 17.12 -12.50 10.95
CA PRO A 265 16.41 -12.31 12.22
C PRO A 265 15.13 -13.15 12.34
N VAL A 266 14.58 -13.65 11.23
CA VAL A 266 13.36 -14.48 11.19
C VAL A 266 13.71 -15.93 11.53
N THR A 267 13.93 -16.19 12.81
CA THR A 267 14.40 -17.49 13.34
C THR A 267 13.28 -18.44 13.80
N ASP A 268 12.05 -17.93 13.93
CA ASP A 268 10.88 -18.73 14.29
C ASP A 268 9.63 -18.13 13.65
N TRP A 269 8.83 -19.00 13.05
CA TRP A 269 7.62 -18.70 12.27
C TRP A 269 6.49 -19.69 12.58
N GLN A 270 6.65 -20.55 13.60
CA GLN A 270 5.70 -21.62 13.94
C GLN A 270 4.58 -21.17 14.87
N PHE A 271 4.52 -19.88 15.20
CA PHE A 271 3.54 -19.31 16.12
C PHE A 271 2.15 -19.08 15.49
N ASP A 272 2.01 -19.28 14.19
CA ASP A 272 0.73 -19.27 13.47
C ASP A 272 0.80 -20.20 12.25
N ASP A 273 -0.31 -20.86 11.92
CA ASP A 273 -0.39 -21.83 10.82
C ASP A 273 -0.80 -21.20 9.48
N LYS A 274 -1.18 -19.92 9.49
CA LYS A 274 -1.61 -19.13 8.32
C LYS A 274 -0.63 -17.98 8.07
N MET A 275 0.66 -18.31 8.01
CA MET A 275 1.74 -17.38 7.75
C MET A 275 2.17 -17.39 6.28
N MET A 276 2.53 -16.21 5.76
CA MET A 276 3.23 -16.01 4.48
C MET A 276 4.37 -15.01 4.67
N LEU A 277 5.42 -15.13 3.87
CA LEU A 277 6.56 -14.21 3.87
C LEU A 277 6.44 -13.18 2.73
N THR A 278 6.96 -11.97 2.94
CA THR A 278 7.11 -10.96 1.88
C THR A 278 8.55 -10.48 1.77
N CYS A 279 9.07 -10.38 0.54
CA CYS A 279 10.41 -9.86 0.24
C CYS A 279 10.31 -8.75 -0.82
N HIS A 280 11.28 -7.83 -0.86
CA HIS A 280 11.28 -6.71 -1.83
C HIS A 280 12.57 -6.68 -2.65
N ARG A 281 12.49 -6.23 -3.91
CA ARG A 281 13.66 -5.99 -4.75
C ARG A 281 13.42 -4.97 -5.86
N TYR A 282 14.28 -3.95 -5.93
CA TYR A 282 14.25 -2.93 -7.00
C TYR A 282 15.40 -3.03 -8.02
N GLY A 283 16.36 -3.95 -7.83
CA GLY A 283 17.47 -4.14 -8.75
C GLY A 283 18.26 -5.42 -8.50
N GLY A 284 19.47 -5.51 -9.06
CA GLY A 284 20.29 -6.73 -9.05
C GLY A 284 20.10 -7.56 -10.32
N GLU A 285 20.66 -8.78 -10.33
CA GLU A 285 20.53 -9.68 -11.47
C GLU A 285 19.09 -10.18 -11.63
N ALA A 286 18.58 -10.20 -12.87
CA ALA A 286 17.21 -10.64 -13.15
C ALA A 286 17.03 -12.18 -13.13
N GLY A 287 18.12 -12.94 -13.02
CA GLY A 287 18.09 -14.40 -12.95
C GLY A 287 17.77 -14.95 -11.57
N GLU A 288 17.62 -16.28 -11.46
CA GLU A 288 17.33 -16.97 -10.20
C GLU A 288 18.35 -16.64 -9.09
N GLU A 289 19.62 -16.44 -9.44
CA GLU A 289 20.67 -16.02 -8.50
C GLU A 289 20.31 -14.72 -7.75
N GLY A 290 19.60 -13.79 -8.40
CA GLY A 290 19.15 -12.53 -7.80
C GLY A 290 18.10 -12.69 -6.70
N ILE A 291 17.47 -13.86 -6.58
CA ILE A 291 16.49 -14.19 -5.53
C ILE A 291 16.81 -15.49 -4.80
N ARG A 292 18.00 -16.06 -4.99
CA ARG A 292 18.36 -17.36 -4.41
C ARG A 292 18.17 -17.39 -2.89
N GLU A 293 18.60 -16.34 -2.20
CA GLU A 293 18.45 -16.23 -0.74
C GLU A 293 16.98 -16.29 -0.30
N TYR A 294 16.06 -15.72 -1.08
CA TYR A 294 14.62 -15.75 -0.80
C TYR A 294 14.04 -17.14 -1.05
N ILE A 295 14.43 -17.78 -2.16
CA ILE A 295 14.01 -19.14 -2.49
C ILE A 295 14.47 -20.11 -1.40
N GLU A 296 15.75 -20.05 -1.01
CA GLU A 296 16.33 -20.92 0.02
C GLU A 296 15.67 -20.70 1.38
N PHE A 297 15.43 -19.45 1.78
CA PHE A 297 14.75 -19.15 3.03
C PHE A 297 13.30 -19.66 3.03
N ARG A 298 12.52 -19.32 2.00
CA ARG A 298 11.16 -19.85 1.78
C ARG A 298 11.15 -21.37 1.85
N ASP A 299 12.11 -22.02 1.20
CA ASP A 299 12.23 -23.46 1.15
C ASP A 299 12.52 -24.08 2.52
N SER A 300 13.36 -23.43 3.33
CA SER A 300 13.69 -23.86 4.68
C SER A 300 12.52 -23.72 5.68
N THR A 301 11.66 -22.72 5.47
CA THR A 301 10.50 -22.47 6.33
C THR A 301 9.30 -23.33 5.96
N GLY A 302 9.18 -23.69 4.68
CA GLY A 302 8.01 -24.36 4.12
C GLY A 302 6.79 -23.44 3.98
N LEU A 303 6.94 -22.13 4.20
CA LEU A 303 5.87 -21.14 4.05
C LEU A 303 5.78 -20.64 2.60
N PRO A 304 4.64 -20.06 2.17
CA PRO A 304 4.57 -19.30 0.94
C PRO A 304 5.38 -18.00 1.07
N MET A 305 5.84 -17.49 -0.07
CA MET A 305 6.47 -16.18 -0.16
C MET A 305 5.98 -15.46 -1.41
N TYR A 306 5.82 -14.15 -1.32
CA TYR A 306 5.63 -13.30 -2.48
C TYR A 306 6.55 -12.09 -2.40
N MET A 307 6.78 -11.48 -3.55
CA MET A 307 7.59 -10.28 -3.70
C MET A 307 6.67 -9.05 -3.62
N GLY A 308 6.57 -8.45 -2.43
CA GLY A 308 5.64 -7.34 -2.14
C GLY A 308 5.91 -6.09 -2.97
N GLU A 309 7.17 -5.86 -3.33
CA GLU A 309 7.57 -4.69 -4.10
C GLU A 309 8.70 -5.03 -5.09
N ILE A 310 8.43 -4.73 -6.36
CA ILE A 310 9.36 -4.74 -7.50
C ILE A 310 9.06 -3.60 -8.45
N GLY A 311 10.04 -3.17 -9.23
CA GLY A 311 9.83 -2.11 -10.23
C GLY A 311 11.07 -1.27 -10.41
N HIS A 312 10.88 -0.02 -10.85
CA HIS A 312 11.96 0.97 -11.01
C HIS A 312 13.18 0.45 -11.80
N ASN A 313 12.92 -0.29 -12.87
CA ASN A 313 13.94 -0.91 -13.71
C ASN A 313 13.47 -1.02 -15.16
N THR A 314 14.32 -1.54 -16.05
CA THR A 314 13.97 -1.72 -17.47
C THR A 314 12.87 -2.76 -17.66
N TYR A 315 12.07 -2.61 -18.71
CA TYR A 315 11.02 -3.58 -19.05
C TYR A 315 11.56 -4.99 -19.27
N GLU A 316 12.73 -5.13 -19.90
CA GLU A 316 13.40 -6.43 -20.08
C GLU A 316 13.76 -7.09 -18.74
N TRP A 317 14.24 -6.29 -17.77
CA TRP A 317 14.52 -6.76 -16.43
C TRP A 317 13.23 -7.21 -15.74
N GLN A 318 12.16 -6.39 -15.80
CA GLN A 318 10.87 -6.67 -15.18
C GLN A 318 10.23 -7.95 -15.73
N GLU A 319 10.25 -8.12 -17.04
CA GLU A 319 9.69 -9.30 -17.71
C GLU A 319 10.47 -10.58 -17.35
N THR A 320 11.80 -10.50 -17.35
CA THR A 320 12.67 -11.61 -16.96
C THR A 320 12.47 -11.98 -15.49
N TYR A 321 12.48 -10.98 -14.61
CA TYR A 321 12.33 -11.19 -13.18
C TYR A 321 10.95 -11.78 -12.83
N SER A 322 9.90 -11.29 -13.48
CA SER A 322 8.52 -11.83 -13.35
C SER A 322 8.44 -13.30 -13.75
N ARG A 323 9.15 -13.72 -14.81
CA ARG A 323 9.26 -15.16 -15.17
C ARG A 323 9.98 -15.96 -14.10
N VAL A 324 11.14 -15.48 -13.63
CA VAL A 324 11.93 -16.17 -12.61
C VAL A 324 11.12 -16.37 -11.32
N MET A 325 10.37 -15.35 -10.89
CA MET A 325 9.48 -15.45 -9.74
C MET A 325 8.35 -16.47 -9.96
N GLN A 326 7.73 -16.51 -11.16
CA GLN A 326 6.73 -17.53 -11.51
C GLN A 326 7.30 -18.95 -11.50
N GLU A 327 8.45 -19.16 -12.11
CA GLU A 327 9.15 -20.45 -12.18
C GLU A 327 9.53 -20.97 -10.78
N ASN A 328 9.79 -20.06 -9.84
CA ASN A 328 10.18 -20.38 -8.46
C ASN A 328 9.02 -20.32 -7.46
N ASN A 329 7.77 -20.19 -7.93
CA ASN A 329 6.59 -20.11 -7.10
C ASN A 329 6.63 -18.96 -6.07
N ILE A 330 6.96 -17.76 -6.53
CA ILE A 330 6.95 -16.53 -5.74
C ILE A 330 6.03 -15.56 -6.48
N GLY A 331 4.88 -15.22 -5.89
CA GLY A 331 4.00 -14.20 -6.46
C GLY A 331 4.62 -12.81 -6.40
N TYR A 332 4.00 -11.79 -7.00
CA TYR A 332 4.57 -10.44 -6.99
C TYR A 332 3.54 -9.31 -7.12
N THR A 333 3.91 -8.15 -6.58
CA THR A 333 3.20 -6.88 -6.77
C THR A 333 4.16 -5.77 -7.18
N PHE A 334 3.87 -5.07 -8.28
CA PHE A 334 4.71 -3.97 -8.77
C PHE A 334 4.47 -2.68 -8.01
N TRP A 335 5.54 -1.92 -7.76
CA TRP A 335 5.52 -0.62 -7.11
C TRP A 335 5.83 0.52 -8.11
N PRO A 336 5.01 1.59 -8.16
CA PRO A 336 3.61 1.69 -7.73
C PRO A 336 2.63 1.54 -8.91
N TYR A 337 1.33 1.47 -8.62
CA TYR A 337 0.26 1.53 -9.63
C TYR A 337 0.27 2.85 -10.41
N LYS A 338 0.36 3.98 -9.71
CA LYS A 338 0.23 5.33 -10.28
C LYS A 338 1.23 6.30 -9.67
N LYS A 339 1.86 7.13 -10.50
CA LYS A 339 2.74 8.26 -10.10
C LYS A 339 2.95 9.26 -11.26
N ARG A 340 3.73 10.32 -11.04
CA ARG A 340 4.03 11.35 -12.06
C ARG A 340 4.98 10.92 -13.19
N ASP A 341 5.71 9.81 -13.06
CA ASP A 341 6.73 9.37 -14.03
C ASP A 341 6.43 8.00 -14.68
N ILE A 342 7.22 7.67 -15.70
CA ILE A 342 7.00 6.54 -16.62
C ILE A 342 7.32 5.12 -16.09
N GLU A 343 7.41 4.93 -14.77
CA GLU A 343 7.75 3.64 -14.16
C GLU A 343 6.60 3.14 -13.28
N CYS A 344 5.39 3.12 -13.84
CA CYS A 344 4.18 2.66 -13.18
C CYS A 344 3.14 2.22 -14.22
N MET A 345 2.01 1.66 -13.80
CA MET A 345 0.95 1.28 -14.74
C MET A 345 0.24 2.51 -15.33
N ARG A 346 0.02 3.54 -14.51
CA ARG A 346 -0.76 4.74 -14.85
C ARG A 346 -0.01 6.00 -14.45
N ALA A 347 0.39 6.81 -15.42
CA ALA A 347 1.08 8.06 -15.17
C ALA A 347 0.15 9.27 -15.33
N PHE A 348 0.49 10.38 -14.67
CA PHE A 348 -0.21 11.65 -14.81
C PHE A 348 0.77 12.80 -14.99
N ASP A 349 0.34 13.81 -15.75
CA ASP A 349 1.15 15.02 -15.96
C ASP A 349 1.03 15.96 -14.77
N VAL A 350 2.17 16.44 -14.28
CA VAL A 350 2.18 17.53 -13.29
C VAL A 350 1.76 18.84 -13.94
N PRO A 351 1.00 19.70 -13.23
CA PRO A 351 0.50 20.95 -13.80
C PRO A 351 1.62 22.00 -13.94
N GLU A 352 1.38 22.98 -14.79
CA GLU A 352 2.25 24.14 -14.95
C GLU A 352 2.50 24.83 -13.59
N GLY A 353 3.76 25.11 -13.28
CA GLY A 353 4.15 25.75 -12.03
C GLY A 353 4.33 24.79 -10.85
N TRP A 354 4.03 23.49 -10.98
CA TRP A 354 4.29 22.52 -9.91
C TRP A 354 5.76 22.48 -9.53
N ASP A 355 6.65 22.30 -10.50
CA ASP A 355 8.08 22.18 -10.25
C ASP A 355 8.68 23.54 -9.84
N GLU A 356 8.30 24.63 -10.48
CA GLU A 356 8.85 25.98 -10.25
C GLU A 356 8.40 26.62 -8.92
N LEU A 357 7.23 26.22 -8.40
CA LEU A 357 6.63 26.80 -7.20
C LEU A 357 6.64 25.80 -6.04
N VAL A 358 6.11 24.59 -6.24
CA VAL A 358 5.90 23.61 -5.17
C VAL A 358 7.17 22.81 -4.91
N VAL A 359 7.75 22.15 -5.93
CA VAL A 359 9.01 21.40 -5.76
C VAL A 359 10.16 22.33 -5.37
N ARG A 360 10.29 23.50 -6.03
CA ARG A 360 11.30 24.49 -5.64
C ARG A 360 11.20 24.90 -4.17
N PHE A 361 9.99 25.07 -3.64
CA PHE A 361 9.78 25.35 -2.22
C PHE A 361 10.09 24.12 -1.36
N ALA A 362 9.69 22.93 -1.81
CA ALA A 362 10.00 21.66 -1.16
C ALA A 362 11.51 21.45 -0.94
N GLU A 363 12.32 21.87 -1.91
CA GLU A 363 13.78 21.71 -1.90
C GLU A 363 14.56 22.91 -1.31
N SER A 364 13.86 24.00 -0.98
CA SER A 364 14.49 25.20 -0.41
C SER A 364 14.98 25.02 1.03
N ASP A 365 15.78 25.97 1.53
CA ASP A 365 16.11 26.04 2.96
C ASP A 365 14.86 26.48 3.75
N ARG A 366 14.33 25.56 4.57
CA ARG A 366 13.18 25.79 5.46
C ARG A 366 13.52 25.55 6.93
N LYS A 367 14.79 25.64 7.31
CA LYS A 367 15.26 25.30 8.68
C LYS A 367 14.70 26.19 9.79
N ASP A 368 14.29 27.41 9.44
CA ASP A 368 13.76 28.40 10.38
C ASP A 368 12.70 29.28 9.71
N PHE A 369 11.95 30.05 10.52
CA PHE A 369 10.85 30.86 10.03
C PHE A 369 11.28 31.97 9.06
N ALA A 370 12.51 32.50 9.16
CA ALA A 370 12.99 33.51 8.23
C ALA A 370 13.30 32.88 6.86
N ALA A 371 13.94 31.71 6.85
CA ALA A 371 14.21 30.94 5.65
C ALA A 371 12.90 30.51 4.95
N ILE A 372 11.92 30.01 5.69
CA ILE A 372 10.58 29.66 5.17
C ILE A 372 9.93 30.86 4.47
N ARG A 373 9.89 32.03 5.14
CA ARG A 373 9.28 33.24 4.54
C ARG A 373 10.02 33.72 3.30
N ALA A 374 11.35 33.60 3.28
CA ALA A 374 12.17 34.02 2.15
C ALA A 374 12.02 33.08 0.94
N ALA A 375 11.85 31.77 1.17
CA ALA A 375 11.69 30.79 0.11
C ALA A 375 10.29 30.74 -0.50
N ARG A 376 9.26 31.17 0.27
CA ARG A 376 7.87 31.03 -0.12
C ARG A 376 7.56 31.78 -1.44
N PRO A 377 7.02 31.09 -2.46
CA PRO A 377 6.61 31.71 -3.71
C PRO A 377 5.27 32.48 -3.55
N ASP A 378 4.73 32.96 -4.66
CA ASP A 378 3.34 33.44 -4.70
C ASP A 378 2.38 32.30 -4.30
N GLN A 379 1.67 32.50 -3.18
CA GLN A 379 0.86 31.45 -2.56
C GLN A 379 -0.40 31.12 -3.37
N GLU A 380 -0.96 32.07 -4.11
CA GLU A 380 -2.14 31.84 -4.95
C GLU A 380 -1.78 31.03 -6.20
N ALA A 381 -0.65 31.35 -6.83
CA ALA A 381 -0.12 30.58 -7.95
C ALA A 381 0.25 29.15 -7.51
N ALA A 382 0.93 28.99 -6.37
CA ALA A 382 1.23 27.67 -5.81
C ALA A 382 -0.04 26.87 -5.50
N TRP A 383 -1.05 27.52 -4.89
CA TRP A 383 -2.32 26.88 -4.60
C TRP A 383 -3.08 26.44 -5.87
N LYS A 384 -3.07 27.27 -6.92
CA LYS A 384 -3.64 26.91 -8.22
C LYS A 384 -2.97 25.65 -8.79
N ALA A 385 -1.64 25.58 -8.77
CA ALA A 385 -0.90 24.40 -9.21
C ALA A 385 -1.25 23.17 -8.35
N MET A 386 -1.37 23.31 -7.03
CA MET A 386 -1.80 22.20 -6.15
C MET A 386 -3.22 21.72 -6.46
N CYS A 387 -4.17 22.62 -6.72
CA CYS A 387 -5.52 22.25 -7.14
C CYS A 387 -5.51 21.48 -8.47
N GLU A 388 -4.76 21.97 -9.46
CA GLU A 388 -4.68 21.33 -10.77
C GLU A 388 -3.99 19.96 -10.68
N PHE A 389 -3.02 19.80 -9.77
CA PHE A 389 -2.39 18.51 -9.48
C PHE A 389 -3.45 17.49 -9.04
N THR A 390 -4.33 17.86 -8.09
CA THR A 390 -5.41 16.98 -7.64
C THR A 390 -6.45 16.68 -8.72
N GLU A 391 -6.57 17.50 -9.75
CA GLU A 391 -7.41 17.21 -10.92
C GLU A 391 -6.70 16.29 -11.93
N ASN A 392 -5.39 16.39 -12.09
CA ASN A 392 -4.61 15.60 -13.06
C ASN A 392 -4.41 14.14 -12.65
N ILE A 393 -4.45 13.85 -11.35
CA ILE A 393 -4.37 12.47 -10.81
C ILE A 393 -5.65 11.65 -11.00
N ARG A 394 -6.75 12.28 -11.45
CA ARG A 394 -8.03 11.61 -11.71
C ARG A 394 -7.87 10.60 -12.84
N PHE A 395 -8.51 9.44 -12.71
CA PHE A 395 -8.35 8.32 -13.64
C PHE A 395 -8.47 8.74 -15.11
N GLU A 396 -9.46 9.53 -15.48
CA GLU A 396 -9.73 9.96 -16.85
C GLU A 396 -8.65 10.88 -17.47
N LYS A 397 -7.76 11.44 -16.65
CA LYS A 397 -6.65 12.30 -17.09
C LYS A 397 -5.29 11.58 -17.08
N CYS A 398 -5.20 10.42 -16.42
CA CYS A 398 -3.98 9.63 -16.45
C CYS A 398 -3.83 8.91 -17.80
N HIS A 399 -2.61 8.57 -18.17
CA HIS A 399 -2.27 7.78 -19.34
C HIS A 399 -1.65 6.43 -18.93
N THR A 400 -1.90 5.41 -19.74
CA THR A 400 -1.38 4.06 -19.51
C THR A 400 -0.02 3.92 -20.13
N LEU A 401 0.86 3.17 -19.48
CA LEU A 401 2.16 2.79 -20.02
C LEU A 401 2.10 1.31 -20.40
N ASP A 402 1.65 1.04 -21.63
CA ASP A 402 1.36 -0.32 -22.09
C ASP A 402 2.60 -1.23 -21.99
N ASP A 403 3.78 -0.75 -22.37
CA ASP A 403 5.03 -1.51 -22.26
C ASP A 403 5.36 -1.92 -20.80
N TYR A 404 5.03 -1.05 -19.82
CA TYR A 404 5.19 -1.37 -18.41
C TYR A 404 4.20 -2.47 -18.00
N VAL A 405 2.92 -2.33 -18.35
CA VAL A 405 1.90 -3.33 -18.04
C VAL A 405 2.24 -4.69 -18.68
N ASP A 406 2.68 -4.69 -19.94
CA ASP A 406 3.07 -5.91 -20.66
C ASP A 406 4.26 -6.61 -19.98
N SER A 407 5.25 -5.85 -19.50
CA SER A 407 6.41 -6.38 -18.79
C SER A 407 6.08 -7.07 -17.45
N MET A 408 4.92 -6.77 -16.86
CA MET A 408 4.48 -7.39 -15.61
C MET A 408 4.00 -8.83 -15.79
N LEU A 409 3.79 -9.30 -17.02
CA LEU A 409 3.29 -10.65 -17.33
C LEU A 409 2.00 -11.01 -16.57
N LEU A 410 1.09 -10.03 -16.51
CA LEU A 410 -0.27 -10.28 -16.07
C LEU A 410 -1.01 -11.18 -17.11
N PRO A 411 -1.93 -12.04 -16.67
CA PRO A 411 -2.66 -13.00 -17.52
C PRO A 411 -3.47 -12.44 -18.70
#